data_AF-A0A9D7U650-F1
#
_entry.id   AF-A0A9D7U650-F1
#
_cell.length_a   1.000
_cell.length_b   1.000
_cell.length_c   1.000
_cell.angle_alpha   90.00
_cell.angle_beta   90.00
_cell.angle_gamma   90.00
#
_symmetry.space_group_name_H-M   'P 1'
#
loop_
_entity.id
_entity.type
_entity.pdbx_description
1 polymer ?
#
loop_
_entity_poly.entity_id
_entity_poly.type
_entity_poly.pdbx_seq_one_letter_code
_entity_poly.pdbx_strand_id
1 'polypeptide(L)'
;MKYFLEISYLGKNYCGWQIQPNAITIQEELEKAFFLVFSEKITINGSSRTDTGVHARQQFAHFQTEKVIENPDLLVNRLNKILPQDISIKNIYHLSEDAHSRFDAVSRKYIYRIIHKKDPFYNDIAALIFKKPDLELLNKCCEILKKYTDFEAFSKVKTDVKTFDCQILEAFWIYNEDILELHIKANRFLRGMVRAIVGTQLMVGFGKISIEDFDRIILSKKRENAGMAAKALGLTLEMVNYPEGYFQNDMIIRKIIAKDIEKVKSLFTEYQEHLGISLCFQDFQKELDELPGKYAEPEGSIWIAEKSGAEIGCVALRKIEEGVCEMKRLFVKPEFHGLGIGRKLIEICLSEAKLKGYQKMKLDTLKRLDTAVKSYQKFGFELTQPYNYNPEEDILYFEKEL
;
A
#
# COMPACT_ATOMS: atom_id res chain seq x y z
N MET A 1 -21.00 1.07 -6.16
CA MET A 1 -19.62 0.53 -6.12
C MET A 1 -18.92 1.06 -4.90
N LYS A 2 -18.23 0.18 -4.15
CA LYS A 2 -17.49 0.54 -2.95
C LYS A 2 -15.99 0.56 -3.21
N TYR A 3 -15.33 1.61 -2.73
CA TYR A 3 -13.90 1.78 -2.87
C TYR A 3 -13.26 2.11 -1.53
N PHE A 4 -12.04 1.62 -1.31
CA PHE A 4 -11.18 2.01 -0.19
C PHE A 4 -10.09 2.96 -0.65
N LEU A 5 -9.75 3.89 0.24
CA LEU A 5 -8.63 4.82 0.13
C LEU A 5 -7.55 4.38 1.11
N GLU A 6 -6.30 4.35 0.69
CA GLU A 6 -5.14 4.36 1.59
C GLU A 6 -4.59 5.77 1.66
N ILE A 7 -4.53 6.35 2.86
CA ILE A 7 -4.32 7.78 3.10
C ILE A 7 -3.19 7.93 4.12
N SER A 8 -2.37 8.97 3.96
CA SER A 8 -1.45 9.44 4.99
C SER A 8 -1.66 10.92 5.26
N TYR A 9 -1.41 11.38 6.49
CA TYR A 9 -1.51 12.80 6.84
C TYR A 9 -0.72 13.19 8.08
N LEU A 10 -0.32 14.47 8.12
CA LEU A 10 0.13 15.14 9.32
C LEU A 10 -1.04 15.82 10.03
N GLY A 11 -1.43 15.32 11.21
CA GLY A 11 -2.64 15.77 11.91
C GLY A 11 -2.52 17.12 12.63
N LYS A 12 -1.33 17.77 12.63
CA LYS A 12 -1.05 18.97 13.44
C LYS A 12 -2.07 20.10 13.22
N ASN A 13 -2.45 20.34 11.96
CA ASN A 13 -3.34 21.46 11.58
C ASN A 13 -4.83 21.08 11.64
N TYR A 14 -5.16 19.89 12.14
CA TYR A 14 -6.50 19.32 12.03
C TYR A 14 -7.08 18.95 13.39
N CYS A 15 -8.39 19.16 13.54
CA CYS A 15 -9.20 18.77 14.69
C CYS A 15 -9.56 17.27 14.69
N GLY A 16 -8.64 16.44 14.19
CA GLY A 16 -8.76 15.00 14.09
C GLY A 16 -9.34 14.54 12.76
N TRP A 17 -9.68 13.26 12.70
CA TRP A 17 -10.24 12.66 11.49
C TRP A 17 -11.64 13.18 11.16
N GLN A 18 -12.56 13.08 12.13
CA GLN A 18 -14.00 13.16 11.86
C GLN A 18 -14.50 14.60 11.85
N ILE A 19 -15.36 14.91 10.87
CA ILE A 19 -16.04 16.21 10.71
C ILE A 19 -16.68 16.65 12.03
N GLN A 20 -16.43 17.92 12.39
CA GLN A 20 -16.96 18.58 13.57
C GLN A 20 -17.39 20.01 13.19
N PRO A 21 -18.40 20.58 13.87
CA PRO A 21 -18.80 21.97 13.62
C PRO A 21 -17.63 22.95 13.85
N ASN A 22 -17.42 23.88 12.92
CA ASN A 22 -16.43 24.96 13.00
C ASN A 22 -14.98 24.50 13.21
N ALA A 23 -14.61 23.34 12.68
CA ALA A 23 -13.28 22.76 12.85
C ALA A 23 -12.81 22.10 11.55
N ILE A 24 -11.56 22.37 11.15
CA ILE A 24 -10.94 21.76 9.97
C ILE A 24 -10.55 20.32 10.32
N THR A 25 -10.98 19.36 9.52
CA THR A 25 -10.75 17.92 9.78
C THR A 25 -10.26 17.20 8.54
N ILE A 26 -9.59 16.06 8.72
CA ILE A 26 -9.07 15.27 7.60
C ILE A 26 -10.20 14.79 6.69
N GLN A 27 -11.30 14.31 7.28
CA GLN A 27 -12.47 13.86 6.51
C GLN A 27 -13.06 15.00 5.69
N GLU A 28 -13.20 16.20 6.25
CA GLU A 28 -13.76 17.35 5.54
C GLU A 28 -12.91 17.72 4.30
N GLU A 29 -11.59 17.78 4.44
CA GLU A 29 -10.70 18.12 3.32
C GLU A 29 -10.71 17.04 2.23
N LEU A 30 -10.79 15.76 2.61
CA LEU A 30 -11.00 14.67 1.65
C LEU A 30 -12.34 14.84 0.92
N GLU A 31 -13.44 15.04 1.65
CA GLU A 31 -14.77 15.18 1.05
C GLU A 31 -14.86 16.42 0.14
N LYS A 32 -14.20 17.54 0.48
CA LYS A 32 -14.06 18.72 -0.39
C LYS A 32 -13.31 18.39 -1.68
N ALA A 33 -12.19 17.68 -1.59
CA ALA A 33 -11.42 17.29 -2.78
C ALA A 33 -12.21 16.34 -3.68
N PHE A 34 -12.93 15.38 -3.08
CA PHE A 34 -13.82 14.48 -3.82
C PHE A 34 -14.98 15.23 -4.49
N PHE A 35 -15.59 16.21 -3.81
CA PHE A 35 -16.64 17.03 -4.39
C PHE A 35 -16.15 17.78 -5.64
N LEU A 36 -14.93 18.31 -5.63
CA LEU A 36 -14.35 19.01 -6.79
C LEU A 36 -14.09 18.09 -7.99
N VAL A 37 -13.77 16.81 -7.75
CA VAL A 37 -13.48 15.84 -8.84
C VAL A 37 -14.75 15.18 -9.36
N PHE A 38 -15.68 14.81 -8.47
CA PHE A 38 -16.88 14.05 -8.81
C PHE A 38 -18.10 14.94 -9.07
N SER A 39 -18.06 16.21 -8.66
CA SER A 39 -19.21 17.13 -8.65
C SER A 39 -20.41 16.56 -7.88
N GLU A 40 -20.17 15.70 -6.89
CA GLU A 40 -21.17 15.04 -6.07
C GLU A 40 -20.69 14.94 -4.62
N LYS A 41 -21.62 14.95 -3.67
CA LYS A 41 -21.29 14.78 -2.26
C LYS A 41 -20.99 13.30 -1.99
N ILE A 42 -19.74 13.01 -1.65
CA ILE A 42 -19.28 11.66 -1.30
C ILE A 42 -18.93 11.66 0.19
N THR A 43 -19.56 10.77 0.97
CA THR A 43 -19.21 10.57 2.38
C THR A 43 -18.08 9.56 2.52
N ILE A 44 -17.06 9.91 3.30
CA ILE A 44 -15.85 9.10 3.47
C ILE A 44 -15.74 8.58 4.91
N ASN A 45 -15.73 7.25 5.05
CA ASN A 45 -15.74 6.58 6.36
C ASN A 45 -14.37 5.96 6.69
N GLY A 46 -13.67 6.54 7.67
CA GLY A 46 -12.35 6.10 8.13
C GLY A 46 -12.34 4.80 8.94
N SER A 47 -11.26 4.04 8.83
CA SER A 47 -11.01 2.80 9.58
C SER A 47 -10.69 3.05 11.06
N SER A 48 -10.14 4.24 11.36
CA SER A 48 -9.76 4.69 12.70
C SER A 48 -10.03 6.18 12.88
N ARG A 49 -10.62 6.57 14.01
CA ARG A 49 -10.82 7.98 14.40
C ARG A 49 -9.59 8.47 15.15
N THR A 50 -8.73 9.24 14.48
CA THR A 50 -7.60 9.93 15.14
C THR A 50 -8.10 11.18 15.87
N ASP A 51 -7.55 11.43 17.06
CA ASP A 51 -7.82 12.65 17.82
C ASP A 51 -7.13 13.87 17.15
N THR A 52 -7.55 15.09 17.50
CA THR A 52 -6.87 16.35 17.16
C THR A 52 -5.37 16.26 17.34
N GLY A 53 -4.62 16.61 16.29
CA GLY A 53 -3.15 16.62 16.32
C GLY A 53 -2.48 15.25 16.15
N VAL A 54 -3.22 14.14 16.02
CA VAL A 54 -2.63 12.80 15.81
C VAL A 54 -2.37 12.55 14.32
N HIS A 55 -1.20 12.04 13.98
CA HIS A 55 -0.79 11.75 12.61
C HIS A 55 -1.25 10.37 12.14
N ALA A 56 -1.24 10.13 10.83
CA ALA A 56 -1.35 8.79 10.29
C ALA A 56 -0.37 8.60 9.13
N ARG A 57 0.53 7.62 9.25
CA ARG A 57 1.34 7.15 8.12
C ARG A 57 0.52 6.27 7.18
N GLN A 58 -0.42 5.52 7.74
CA GLN A 58 -1.39 4.74 6.99
C GLN A 58 -2.74 4.75 7.69
N GLN A 59 -3.76 5.21 6.98
CA GLN A 59 -5.16 5.18 7.35
C GLN A 59 -5.93 4.64 6.16
N PHE A 60 -6.90 3.77 6.40
CA PHE A 60 -7.86 3.41 5.36
C PHE A 60 -9.18 4.13 5.56
N ALA A 61 -9.86 4.47 4.47
CA ALA A 61 -11.24 4.92 4.51
C ALA A 61 -12.02 4.25 3.37
N HIS A 62 -13.34 4.24 3.43
CA HIS A 62 -14.16 3.76 2.32
C HIS A 62 -15.21 4.78 1.93
N PHE A 63 -15.60 4.75 0.66
CA PHE A 63 -16.69 5.55 0.11
C PHE A 63 -17.45 4.74 -0.95
N GLN A 64 -18.63 5.22 -1.30
CA GLN A 64 -19.46 4.64 -2.34
C GLN A 64 -19.76 5.69 -3.43
N THR A 65 -19.80 5.24 -4.66
CA THR A 65 -20.25 6.02 -5.83
C THR A 65 -20.90 5.07 -6.85
N GLU A 66 -21.78 5.62 -7.68
CA GLU A 66 -22.36 4.93 -8.84
C GLU A 66 -21.39 4.95 -10.03
N LYS A 67 -20.40 5.84 -10.03
CA LYS A 67 -19.45 6.00 -11.13
C LYS A 67 -18.36 4.91 -11.07
N VAL A 68 -18.11 4.29 -12.22
CA VAL A 68 -16.99 3.35 -12.37
C VAL A 68 -15.68 4.14 -12.39
N ILE A 69 -14.74 3.76 -11.53
CA ILE A 69 -13.38 4.33 -11.51
C ILE A 69 -12.49 3.43 -12.36
N GLU A 70 -12.39 3.74 -13.65
CA GLU A 70 -11.60 2.95 -14.61
C GLU A 70 -10.09 3.06 -14.36
N ASN A 71 -9.61 4.22 -13.89
CA ASN A 71 -8.20 4.47 -13.62
C ASN A 71 -7.98 5.04 -12.21
N PRO A 72 -7.80 4.18 -11.20
CA PRO A 72 -7.52 4.58 -9.83
C PRO A 72 -6.31 5.50 -9.68
N ASP A 73 -5.21 5.23 -10.39
CA ASP A 73 -3.97 6.01 -10.29
C ASP A 73 -4.16 7.45 -10.79
N LEU A 74 -4.90 7.62 -11.89
CA LEU A 74 -5.24 8.95 -12.40
C LEU A 74 -6.11 9.72 -11.41
N LEU A 75 -7.06 9.05 -10.75
CA LEU A 75 -7.90 9.67 -9.73
C LEU A 75 -7.07 10.08 -8.51
N VAL A 76 -6.17 9.23 -8.03
CA VAL A 76 -5.20 9.55 -6.96
C VAL A 76 -4.41 10.81 -7.32
N ASN A 77 -3.87 10.87 -8.55
CA ASN A 77 -3.11 12.03 -9.02
C ASN A 77 -3.93 13.32 -9.07
N ARG A 78 -5.22 13.25 -9.44
CA ARG A 78 -6.11 14.43 -9.45
C ARG A 78 -6.43 14.89 -8.03
N LEU A 79 -6.78 13.97 -7.14
CA LEU A 79 -7.11 14.28 -5.75
C LEU A 79 -5.91 14.87 -5.01
N ASN A 80 -4.72 14.30 -5.16
CA ASN A 80 -3.50 14.82 -4.53
C ASN A 80 -3.06 16.20 -5.05
N LYS A 81 -3.53 16.64 -6.23
CA LYS A 81 -3.32 18.03 -6.70
C LYS A 81 -4.23 19.04 -6.01
N ILE A 82 -5.35 18.58 -5.45
CA ILE A 82 -6.36 19.41 -4.79
C ILE A 82 -6.14 19.41 -3.27
N LEU A 83 -5.76 18.25 -2.72
CA LEU A 83 -5.55 18.08 -1.29
C LEU A 83 -4.44 18.99 -0.75
N PRO A 84 -4.58 19.47 0.50
CA PRO A 84 -3.49 20.15 1.20
C PRO A 84 -2.22 19.29 1.27
N GLN A 85 -1.05 19.94 1.34
CA GLN A 85 0.26 19.26 1.36
C GLN A 85 0.46 18.25 2.50
N ASP A 86 -0.34 18.36 3.57
CA ASP A 86 -0.30 17.52 4.76
C ASP A 86 -1.30 16.35 4.71
N ILE A 87 -2.00 16.14 3.59
CA ILE A 87 -2.86 14.98 3.32
C ILE A 87 -2.51 14.40 1.95
N SER A 88 -2.30 13.09 1.87
CA SER A 88 -2.10 12.40 0.60
C SER A 88 -2.86 11.09 0.54
N ILE A 89 -3.36 10.78 -0.64
CA ILE A 89 -3.91 9.47 -1.00
C ILE A 89 -2.81 8.70 -1.71
N LYS A 90 -2.56 7.48 -1.23
CA LYS A 90 -1.57 6.58 -1.81
C LYS A 90 -2.18 5.65 -2.85
N ASN A 91 -3.34 5.05 -2.52
CA ASN A 91 -4.00 4.06 -3.37
C ASN A 91 -5.52 4.15 -3.26
N ILE A 92 -6.22 3.68 -4.30
CA ILE A 92 -7.66 3.45 -4.31
C ILE A 92 -7.91 1.99 -4.73
N TYR A 93 -8.71 1.27 -3.94
CA TYR A 93 -9.01 -0.15 -4.14
C TYR A 93 -10.50 -0.32 -4.38
N HIS A 94 -10.90 -1.00 -5.45
CA HIS A 94 -12.28 -1.45 -5.62
C HIS A 94 -12.49 -2.70 -4.77
N LEU A 95 -13.54 -2.73 -3.95
CA LEU A 95 -13.87 -3.84 -3.07
C LEU A 95 -15.36 -4.21 -3.20
N SER A 96 -15.72 -5.34 -2.62
CA SER A 96 -17.11 -5.79 -2.53
C SER A 96 -17.98 -4.79 -1.75
N GLU A 97 -19.29 -4.79 -2.01
CA GLU A 97 -20.23 -3.85 -1.38
C GLU A 97 -20.39 -4.06 0.13
N ASP A 98 -20.04 -5.23 0.66
CA ASP A 98 -20.04 -5.55 2.09
C ASP A 98 -18.75 -5.12 2.81
N ALA A 99 -17.66 -4.84 2.08
CA ALA A 99 -16.38 -4.45 2.66
C ALA A 99 -16.51 -3.22 3.57
N HIS A 100 -15.84 -3.23 4.72
CA HIS A 100 -15.92 -2.14 5.69
C HIS A 100 -14.56 -1.78 6.32
N SER A 101 -14.08 -0.57 6.03
CA SER A 101 -12.76 -0.08 6.48
C SER A 101 -12.53 -0.22 7.99
N ARG A 102 -13.55 0.07 8.80
CA ARG A 102 -13.45 -0.09 10.25
C ARG A 102 -13.57 -1.54 10.75
N PHE A 103 -14.56 -2.30 10.30
CA PHE A 103 -14.93 -3.55 10.96
C PHE A 103 -14.11 -4.74 10.47
N ASP A 104 -13.60 -4.68 9.24
CA ASP A 104 -12.83 -5.78 8.65
C ASP A 104 -11.34 -5.70 8.98
N ALA A 105 -10.88 -4.55 9.47
CA ALA A 105 -9.50 -4.38 9.91
C ALA A 105 -9.20 -5.27 11.13
N VAL A 106 -8.19 -6.13 10.98
CA VAL A 106 -7.78 -7.13 11.99
C VAL A 106 -6.89 -6.55 13.08
N SER A 107 -6.10 -5.51 12.78
CA SER A 107 -5.29 -4.83 13.79
C SER A 107 -4.87 -3.42 13.37
N ARG A 108 -4.51 -2.61 14.36
CA ARG A 108 -3.89 -1.30 14.17
C ARG A 108 -2.58 -1.26 14.93
N LYS A 109 -1.57 -0.59 14.37
CA LYS A 109 -0.30 -0.29 15.04
C LYS A 109 -0.13 1.21 15.17
N TYR A 110 0.19 1.66 16.38
CA TYR A 110 0.56 3.03 16.66
C TYR A 110 2.03 3.09 17.10
N ILE A 111 2.67 4.21 16.78
CA ILE A 111 3.96 4.58 17.35
C ILE A 111 3.81 5.91 18.10
N TYR A 112 4.29 5.96 19.34
CA TYR A 112 4.43 7.22 20.08
C TYR A 112 5.90 7.61 20.20
N ARG A 113 6.27 8.80 19.73
CA ARG A 113 7.66 9.27 19.70
C ARG A 113 7.92 10.35 20.75
N ILE A 114 9.05 10.23 21.45
CA ILE A 114 9.55 11.19 22.41
C ILE A 114 10.98 11.58 22.03
N ILE A 115 11.24 12.88 21.97
CA ILE A 115 12.58 13.45 21.84
C ILE A 115 12.99 14.12 23.15
N HIS A 116 14.27 14.02 23.50
CA HIS A 116 14.81 14.59 24.75
C HIS A 116 15.49 15.94 24.57
N LYS A 117 15.67 16.37 23.31
CA LYS A 117 16.23 17.65 22.92
C LYS A 117 15.37 18.23 21.81
N LYS A 118 15.40 19.55 21.62
CA LYS A 118 14.69 20.19 20.51
C LYS A 118 15.32 19.74 19.19
N ASP A 119 14.48 19.36 18.24
CA ASP A 119 14.90 19.01 16.89
C ASP A 119 13.84 19.52 15.89
N PRO A 120 14.19 20.44 14.97
CA PRO A 120 13.25 20.99 14.01
C PRO A 120 12.60 19.93 13.09
N PHE A 121 13.24 18.78 12.87
CA PHE A 121 12.69 17.71 12.05
C PHE A 121 11.65 16.86 12.79
N TYR A 122 11.65 16.89 14.13
CA TYR A 122 10.75 16.10 14.98
C TYR A 122 9.74 16.93 15.78
N ASN A 123 9.88 18.26 15.84
CA ASN A 123 9.03 19.15 16.64
C ASN A 123 7.52 18.94 16.46
N ASP A 124 7.12 18.56 15.24
CA ASP A 124 5.72 18.38 14.87
C ASP A 124 5.26 16.91 14.83
N ILE A 125 6.14 15.95 15.10
CA ILE A 125 5.86 14.50 15.02
C ILE A 125 6.34 13.70 16.25
N ALA A 126 6.94 14.36 17.24
CA ALA A 126 7.42 13.76 18.48
C ALA A 126 7.24 14.68 19.68
N ALA A 127 6.89 14.12 20.84
CA ALA A 127 6.73 14.88 22.06
C ALA A 127 8.10 15.23 22.68
N LEU A 128 8.36 16.52 22.87
CA LEU A 128 9.54 16.98 23.62
C LEU A 128 9.36 16.74 25.12
N ILE A 129 10.21 15.88 25.70
CA ILE A 129 10.31 15.61 27.13
C ILE A 129 11.80 15.55 27.53
N PHE A 130 12.30 16.59 28.21
CA PHE A 130 13.73 16.73 28.51
C PHE A 130 14.30 15.63 29.41
N LYS A 131 13.53 15.17 30.41
CA LYS A 131 13.96 14.09 31.31
C LYS A 131 13.74 12.73 30.64
N LYS A 132 14.74 11.84 30.70
CA LYS A 132 14.61 10.45 30.24
C LYS A 132 13.85 9.62 31.29
N PRO A 133 12.76 8.93 30.91
CA PRO A 133 12.10 7.95 31.78
C PRO A 133 12.91 6.66 31.84
N ASP A 134 12.68 5.87 32.89
CA ASP A 134 13.26 4.53 33.02
C ASP A 134 12.64 3.57 31.99
N LEU A 135 13.46 3.09 31.05
CA LEU A 135 13.03 2.21 29.97
C LEU A 135 12.59 0.83 30.45
N GLU A 136 13.20 0.31 31.51
CA GLU A 136 12.88 -1.01 32.04
C GLU A 136 11.50 -0.97 32.70
N LEU A 137 11.22 0.06 33.49
CA LEU A 137 9.89 0.27 34.09
C LEU A 137 8.81 0.44 33.01
N LEU A 138 9.10 1.22 31.96
CA LEU A 138 8.17 1.40 30.84
C LEU A 138 7.82 0.07 30.15
N ASN A 139 8.82 -0.81 29.93
CA ASN A 139 8.58 -2.11 29.34
C ASN A 139 7.86 -3.09 30.29
N LYS A 140 8.11 -3.02 31.60
CA LYS A 140 7.30 -3.75 32.60
C LYS A 140 5.83 -3.35 32.53
N CYS A 141 5.51 -2.07 32.31
CA CYS A 141 4.13 -1.65 32.07
C CYS A 141 3.55 -2.27 30.78
N CYS A 142 4.34 -2.39 29.71
CA CYS A 142 3.91 -3.04 28.48
C CYS A 142 3.59 -4.54 28.68
N GLU A 143 4.37 -5.25 29.49
CA GLU A 143 4.07 -6.63 29.87
C GLU A 143 2.75 -6.75 30.63
N ILE A 144 2.43 -5.78 31.49
CA ILE A 144 1.14 -5.73 32.20
C ILE A 144 -0.01 -5.50 31.23
N LEU A 145 0.11 -4.56 30.28
CA LEU A 145 -0.94 -4.29 29.29
C LEU A 145 -1.37 -5.57 28.55
N LYS A 146 -0.44 -6.44 28.19
CA LYS A 146 -0.73 -7.69 27.46
C LYS A 146 -1.55 -8.71 28.27
N LYS A 147 -1.70 -8.53 29.58
CA LYS A 147 -2.47 -9.43 30.46
C LYS A 147 -3.96 -9.08 30.54
N TYR A 148 -4.35 -7.89 30.06
CA TYR A 148 -5.71 -7.37 30.19
C TYR A 148 -6.39 -7.23 28.84
N THR A 149 -7.72 -7.25 28.89
CA THR A 149 -8.58 -6.93 27.74
C THR A 149 -9.42 -5.69 27.98
N ASP A 150 -9.91 -5.47 29.20
CA ASP A 150 -10.68 -4.29 29.53
C ASP A 150 -9.76 -3.08 29.76
N PHE A 151 -9.92 -2.06 28.92
CA PHE A 151 -9.15 -0.82 28.99
C PHE A 151 -10.02 0.42 29.23
N GLU A 152 -11.14 0.28 29.94
CA GLU A 152 -12.04 1.39 30.26
C GLU A 152 -11.30 2.55 30.97
N ALA A 153 -10.35 2.22 31.86
CA ALA A 153 -9.50 3.20 32.55
C ALA A 153 -8.69 4.11 31.60
N PHE A 154 -8.51 3.72 30.34
CA PHE A 154 -7.81 4.51 29.33
C PHE A 154 -8.74 5.08 28.25
N SER A 155 -10.04 4.81 28.29
CA SER A 155 -11.00 5.39 27.35
C SER A 155 -11.31 6.85 27.69
N LYS A 156 -11.60 7.67 26.67
CA LYS A 156 -12.35 8.91 26.90
C LYS A 156 -13.73 8.59 27.48
N VAL A 157 -14.18 9.42 28.42
CA VAL A 157 -15.54 9.40 28.97
C VAL A 157 -16.57 9.79 27.88
N LYS A 158 -17.82 9.35 28.03
CA LYS A 158 -18.93 9.59 27.08
C LYS A 158 -18.61 9.04 25.67
N THR A 159 -18.46 7.73 25.57
CA THR A 159 -18.17 7.02 24.33
C THR A 159 -19.32 6.08 23.95
N ASP A 160 -19.57 5.93 22.65
CA ASP A 160 -20.65 5.08 22.11
C ASP A 160 -20.20 3.61 21.91
N VAL A 161 -19.17 3.16 22.65
CA VAL A 161 -18.68 1.79 22.50
C VAL A 161 -19.49 0.84 23.38
N LYS A 162 -19.80 -0.34 22.83
CA LYS A 162 -20.54 -1.38 23.55
C LYS A 162 -19.66 -2.20 24.51
N THR A 163 -18.35 -2.18 24.28
CA THR A 163 -17.34 -2.87 25.09
C THR A 163 -16.03 -2.08 25.09
N PHE A 164 -15.30 -2.19 26.20
CA PHE A 164 -13.96 -1.67 26.41
C PHE A 164 -12.87 -2.72 26.14
N ASP A 165 -13.27 -3.91 25.68
CA ASP A 165 -12.35 -5.00 25.38
C ASP A 165 -11.50 -4.69 24.14
N CYS A 166 -10.19 -4.69 24.33
CA CYS A 166 -9.17 -4.63 23.29
C CYS A 166 -8.11 -5.70 23.60
N GLN A 167 -7.55 -6.35 22.60
CA GLN A 167 -6.46 -7.30 22.79
C GLN A 167 -5.16 -6.65 22.29
N ILE A 168 -4.23 -6.39 23.21
CA ILE A 168 -2.90 -5.91 22.87
C ILE A 168 -2.08 -7.08 22.32
N LEU A 169 -1.64 -6.97 21.08
CA LEU A 169 -0.86 -7.98 20.35
C LEU A 169 0.65 -7.73 20.48
N GLU A 170 1.05 -6.46 20.57
CA GLU A 170 2.44 -6.03 20.68
C GLU A 170 2.46 -4.76 21.53
N ALA A 171 3.39 -4.66 22.47
CA ALA A 171 3.64 -3.44 23.23
C ALA A 171 5.08 -3.46 23.74
N PHE A 172 5.90 -2.48 23.36
CA PHE A 172 7.25 -2.29 23.90
C PHE A 172 7.75 -0.86 23.65
N TRP A 173 8.63 -0.40 24.53
CA TRP A 173 9.40 0.83 24.38
C TRP A 173 10.81 0.50 23.92
N ILE A 174 11.32 1.27 22.96
CA ILE A 174 12.68 1.12 22.43
C ILE A 174 13.28 2.49 22.11
N TYR A 175 14.61 2.60 22.19
CA TYR A 175 15.35 3.71 21.59
C TYR A 175 15.67 3.38 20.14
N ASN A 176 15.17 4.19 19.21
CA ASN A 176 15.66 4.24 17.84
C ASN A 176 16.56 5.47 17.74
N GLU A 177 17.88 5.24 17.75
CA GLU A 177 18.88 6.30 17.94
C GLU A 177 18.59 7.11 19.22
N ASP A 178 18.35 8.42 19.10
CA ASP A 178 18.05 9.33 20.22
C ASP A 178 16.54 9.47 20.54
N ILE A 179 15.68 8.76 19.79
CA ILE A 179 14.23 8.88 19.89
C ILE A 179 13.68 7.70 20.66
N LEU A 180 12.95 7.99 21.74
CA LEU A 180 12.24 6.98 22.51
C LEU A 180 10.88 6.72 21.86
N GLU A 181 10.64 5.48 21.44
CA GLU A 181 9.42 5.07 20.76
C GLU A 181 8.66 4.00 21.54
N LEU A 182 7.36 4.21 21.75
CA LEU A 182 6.41 3.14 22.08
C LEU A 182 5.88 2.55 20.79
N HIS A 183 6.05 1.25 20.59
CA HIS A 183 5.35 0.47 19.58
C HIS A 183 4.20 -0.27 20.23
N ILE A 184 2.98 -0.03 19.77
CA ILE A 184 1.79 -0.71 20.32
C ILE A 184 0.85 -1.15 19.20
N LYS A 185 0.50 -2.44 19.18
CA LYS A 185 -0.41 -3.05 18.21
C LYS A 185 -1.55 -3.76 18.95
N ALA A 186 -2.77 -3.59 18.46
CA ALA A 186 -3.94 -4.25 19.02
C ALA A 186 -4.96 -4.57 17.92
N ASN A 187 -5.92 -5.46 18.20
CA ASN A 187 -7.06 -5.68 17.29
C ASN A 187 -7.87 -4.39 17.05
N ARG A 188 -8.05 -3.59 18.10
CA ARG A 188 -8.66 -2.26 18.11
C ARG A 188 -8.13 -1.42 19.27
N PHE A 189 -8.38 -0.11 19.23
CA PHE A 189 -8.12 0.80 20.34
C PHE A 189 -9.37 1.63 20.67
N LEU A 190 -9.54 2.00 21.93
CA LEU A 190 -10.56 2.94 22.38
C LEU A 190 -10.12 4.38 22.10
N ARG A 191 -11.09 5.30 22.06
CA ARG A 191 -10.81 6.71 21.78
C ARG A 191 -9.92 7.29 22.90
N GLY A 192 -8.74 7.81 22.51
CA GLY A 192 -7.76 8.38 23.44
C GLY A 192 -6.90 7.36 24.21
N MET A 193 -7.13 6.06 24.01
CA MET A 193 -6.51 4.97 24.79
C MET A 193 -4.99 5.03 24.79
N VAL A 194 -4.37 5.05 23.60
CA VAL A 194 -2.90 4.98 23.49
C VAL A 194 -2.24 6.16 24.21
N ARG A 195 -2.81 7.36 24.12
CA ARG A 195 -2.26 8.56 24.80
C ARG A 195 -2.43 8.51 26.31
N ALA A 196 -3.53 7.94 26.80
CA ALA A 196 -3.75 7.74 28.23
C ALA A 196 -2.78 6.67 28.79
N ILE A 197 -2.55 5.59 28.03
CA ILE A 197 -1.52 4.58 28.34
C ILE A 197 -0.16 5.24 28.44
N VAL A 198 0.29 5.95 27.39
CA VAL A 198 1.61 6.62 27.37
C VAL A 198 1.75 7.57 28.55
N GLY A 199 0.74 8.39 28.82
CA GLY A 199 0.76 9.34 29.94
C GLY A 199 0.93 8.64 31.29
N THR A 200 0.25 7.52 31.49
CA THR A 200 0.32 6.74 32.74
C THR A 200 1.65 5.98 32.84
N GLN A 201 2.13 5.38 31.75
CA GLN A 201 3.44 4.73 31.70
C GLN A 201 4.57 5.71 32.02
N LEU A 202 4.52 6.94 31.50
CA LEU A 202 5.50 7.98 31.82
C LEU A 202 5.48 8.36 33.30
N MET A 203 4.34 8.29 34.00
CA MET A 203 4.31 8.48 35.45
C MET A 203 5.14 7.40 36.17
N VAL A 204 5.03 6.14 35.75
CA VAL A 204 5.85 5.03 36.27
C VAL A 204 7.33 5.24 35.91
N GLY A 205 7.63 5.51 34.64
CA GLY A 205 9.00 5.73 34.17
C GLY A 205 9.71 6.93 34.80
N PHE A 206 8.96 7.89 35.36
CA PHE A 206 9.53 8.99 36.15
C PHE A 206 9.49 8.77 37.67
N GLY A 207 9.06 7.58 38.14
CA GLY A 207 8.98 7.22 39.55
C GLY A 207 7.87 7.94 40.32
N LYS A 208 6.83 8.46 39.64
CA LYS A 208 5.71 9.17 40.29
C LYS A 208 4.67 8.22 40.86
N ILE A 209 4.54 7.03 40.27
CA ILE A 209 3.70 5.92 40.73
C ILE A 209 4.47 4.62 40.51
N SER A 210 4.10 3.58 41.25
CA SER A 210 4.70 2.25 41.15
C SER A 210 4.16 1.44 39.96
N ILE A 211 4.78 0.30 39.66
CA ILE A 211 4.26 -0.67 38.69
C ILE A 211 2.93 -1.27 39.18
N GLU A 212 2.83 -1.49 40.48
CA GLU A 212 1.63 -2.01 41.14
C GLU A 212 0.47 -1.00 41.07
N ASP A 213 0.77 0.31 41.15
CA ASP A 213 -0.22 1.36 40.89
C ASP A 213 -0.73 1.31 39.45
N PHE A 214 0.16 1.11 38.48
CA PHE A 214 -0.22 0.99 37.08
C PHE A 214 -1.19 -0.18 36.85
N ASP A 215 -0.91 -1.35 37.43
CA ASP A 215 -1.80 -2.51 37.40
C ASP A 215 -3.17 -2.21 38.05
N ARG A 216 -3.16 -1.58 39.23
CA ARG A 216 -4.39 -1.15 39.93
C ARG A 216 -5.21 -0.14 39.13
N ILE A 217 -4.58 0.76 38.38
CA ILE A 217 -5.29 1.73 37.52
C ILE A 217 -6.11 1.00 36.45
N ILE A 218 -5.52 -0.01 35.79
CA ILE A 218 -6.22 -0.81 34.76
C ILE A 218 -7.43 -1.51 35.40
N LEU A 219 -7.21 -2.20 36.51
CA LEU A 219 -8.27 -2.92 37.25
C LEU A 219 -9.38 -2.00 37.75
N SER A 220 -9.05 -0.74 38.05
CA SER A 220 -10.04 0.20 38.56
C SER A 220 -11.13 0.58 37.55
N LYS A 221 -10.86 0.43 36.24
CA LYS A 221 -11.73 0.86 35.14
C LYS A 221 -12.13 2.34 35.15
N LYS A 222 -11.48 3.15 35.98
CA LYS A 222 -11.82 4.57 36.17
C LYS A 222 -10.82 5.46 35.46
N ARG A 223 -11.30 6.22 34.45
CA ARG A 223 -10.46 7.12 33.67
C ARG A 223 -9.75 8.17 34.51
N GLU A 224 -10.36 8.66 35.59
CA GLU A 224 -9.76 9.66 36.49
C GLU A 224 -8.50 9.17 37.22
N ASN A 225 -8.33 7.85 37.37
CA ASN A 225 -7.15 7.25 38.00
C ASN A 225 -5.95 7.19 37.05
N ALA A 226 -6.20 7.19 35.73
CA ALA A 226 -5.14 7.16 34.72
C ALA A 226 -4.51 8.53 34.51
N GLY A 227 -3.25 8.53 34.07
CA GLY A 227 -2.49 9.75 33.78
C GLY A 227 -3.15 10.67 32.75
N MET A 228 -2.69 11.92 32.74
CA MET A 228 -3.06 12.88 31.69
C MET A 228 -2.68 12.30 30.33
N ALA A 229 -3.58 12.47 29.33
CA ALA A 229 -3.28 12.00 27.98
C ALA A 229 -2.04 12.70 27.43
N ALA A 230 -1.08 11.90 26.94
CA ALA A 230 0.15 12.40 26.34
C ALA A 230 -0.14 13.35 25.15
N LYS A 231 0.85 14.17 24.77
CA LYS A 231 0.71 15.13 23.64
C LYS A 231 0.32 14.41 22.35
N ALA A 232 -0.65 14.93 21.62
CA ALA A 232 -1.20 14.27 20.42
C ALA A 232 -0.18 14.12 19.29
N LEU A 233 0.63 15.17 19.06
CA LEU A 233 1.66 15.21 18.02
C LEU A 233 2.71 14.09 18.12
N GLY A 234 2.87 13.49 19.30
CA GLY A 234 3.78 12.36 19.47
C GLY A 234 3.22 11.05 18.91
N LEU A 235 1.90 10.96 18.67
CA LEU A 235 1.23 9.74 18.26
C LEU A 235 1.02 9.70 16.75
N THR A 236 1.40 8.58 16.13
CA THR A 236 1.12 8.27 14.73
C THR A 236 0.40 6.93 14.61
N LEU A 237 -0.71 6.89 13.87
CA LEU A 237 -1.26 5.63 13.36
C LEU A 237 -0.32 5.15 12.25
N GLU A 238 0.47 4.12 12.56
CA GLU A 238 1.52 3.65 11.67
C GLU A 238 0.98 2.69 10.61
N MET A 239 0.03 1.82 11.00
CA MET A 239 -0.46 0.75 10.14
C MET A 239 -1.88 0.30 10.52
N VAL A 240 -2.67 -0.06 9.52
CA VAL A 240 -3.96 -0.74 9.69
C VAL A 240 -3.92 -2.00 8.83
N ASN A 241 -4.03 -3.16 9.47
CA ASN A 241 -3.97 -4.45 8.78
C ASN A 241 -5.38 -4.98 8.55
N TYR A 242 -5.54 -5.67 7.42
CA TYR A 242 -6.74 -6.41 7.02
C TYR A 242 -6.36 -7.88 6.82
N PRO A 243 -7.33 -8.80 6.63
CA PRO A 243 -7.03 -10.18 6.28
C PRO A 243 -6.11 -10.28 5.05
N GLU A 244 -5.38 -11.38 4.94
CA GLU A 244 -4.57 -11.65 3.76
C GLU A 244 -5.45 -11.68 2.49
N GLY A 245 -4.96 -11.08 1.40
CA GLY A 245 -5.71 -10.96 0.14
C GLY A 245 -6.92 -10.01 0.17
N TYR A 246 -7.13 -9.26 1.27
CA TYR A 246 -8.31 -8.40 1.42
C TYR A 246 -8.35 -7.26 0.39
N PHE A 247 -7.19 -6.63 0.13
CA PHE A 247 -7.06 -5.69 -0.97
C PHE A 247 -6.71 -6.50 -2.21
N GLN A 248 -7.71 -6.85 -3.02
CA GLN A 248 -7.59 -7.60 -4.28
C GLN A 248 -6.80 -6.87 -5.40
N ASN A 249 -5.79 -6.10 -5.00
CA ASN A 249 -4.64 -5.66 -5.78
C ASN A 249 -3.44 -6.64 -5.64
N ASP A 250 -3.68 -7.91 -5.29
CA ASP A 250 -2.72 -9.03 -5.28
C ASP A 250 -2.11 -9.35 -6.67
N MET A 251 -2.08 -8.38 -7.59
CA MET A 251 -1.33 -8.53 -8.81
C MET A 251 0.15 -8.34 -8.52
N ILE A 252 0.89 -9.44 -8.47
CA ILE A 252 2.35 -9.46 -8.34
C ILE A 252 2.92 -9.66 -9.74
N ILE A 253 3.90 -8.85 -10.12
CA ILE A 253 4.75 -9.13 -11.29
C ILE A 253 6.11 -9.54 -10.76
N ARG A 254 6.57 -10.74 -11.12
CA ARG A 254 7.85 -11.28 -10.68
C ARG A 254 8.56 -12.03 -11.80
N LYS A 255 9.89 -12.12 -11.72
CA LYS A 255 10.66 -13.03 -12.58
C LYS A 255 10.23 -14.47 -12.28
N ILE A 256 10.30 -15.30 -13.31
CA ILE A 256 10.06 -16.73 -13.17
C ILE A 256 11.19 -17.39 -12.36
N ILE A 257 10.86 -18.49 -11.71
CA ILE A 257 11.82 -19.47 -11.21
C ILE A 257 11.55 -20.82 -11.90
N ALA A 258 12.45 -21.80 -11.73
CA ALA A 258 12.35 -23.08 -12.44
C ALA A 258 10.99 -23.79 -12.30
N LYS A 259 10.28 -23.61 -11.17
CA LYS A 259 8.95 -24.20 -10.94
C LYS A 259 7.83 -23.55 -11.77
N ASP A 260 8.06 -22.41 -12.40
CA ASP A 260 7.04 -21.66 -13.14
C ASP A 260 7.03 -21.99 -14.64
N ILE A 261 7.90 -22.88 -15.14
CA ILE A 261 8.01 -23.15 -16.58
C ILE A 261 6.67 -23.59 -17.19
N GLU A 262 5.93 -24.46 -16.52
CA GLU A 262 4.61 -24.91 -16.98
C GLU A 262 3.58 -23.77 -17.01
N LYS A 263 3.68 -22.82 -16.07
CA LYS A 263 2.84 -21.61 -16.07
C LYS A 263 3.13 -20.72 -17.28
N VAL A 264 4.42 -20.54 -17.60
CA VAL A 264 4.85 -19.76 -18.78
C VAL A 264 4.38 -20.42 -20.06
N LYS A 265 4.50 -21.76 -20.17
CA LYS A 265 3.99 -22.51 -21.32
C LYS A 265 2.49 -22.25 -21.52
N SER A 266 1.70 -22.34 -20.45
CA SER A 266 0.25 -22.03 -20.51
C SER A 266 0.00 -20.62 -21.05
N LEU A 267 0.65 -19.60 -20.50
CA LEU A 267 0.46 -18.21 -20.94
C LEU A 267 0.88 -17.98 -22.40
N PHE A 268 1.95 -18.63 -22.85
CA PHE A 268 2.42 -18.51 -24.23
C PHE A 268 1.48 -19.20 -25.20
N THR A 269 0.94 -20.37 -24.83
CA THR A 269 -0.09 -21.07 -25.61
C THR A 269 -1.37 -20.24 -25.69
N GLU A 270 -1.87 -19.71 -24.57
CA GLU A 270 -3.05 -18.83 -24.55
C GLU A 270 -2.83 -17.56 -25.39
N TYR A 271 -1.62 -16.98 -25.35
CA TYR A 271 -1.26 -15.87 -26.22
C TYR A 271 -1.36 -16.24 -27.70
N GLN A 272 -0.85 -17.40 -28.11
CA GLN A 272 -0.93 -17.85 -29.50
C GLN A 272 -2.38 -18.07 -29.95
N GLU A 273 -3.17 -18.77 -29.13
CA GLU A 273 -4.59 -19.01 -29.39
C GLU A 273 -5.36 -17.69 -29.54
N HIS A 274 -5.10 -16.73 -28.65
CA HIS A 274 -5.72 -15.41 -28.70
C HIS A 274 -5.38 -14.63 -29.98
N LEU A 275 -4.15 -14.77 -30.48
CA LEU A 275 -3.75 -14.12 -31.72
C LEU A 275 -4.43 -14.72 -32.94
N GLY A 276 -5.01 -15.93 -32.87
CA GLY A 276 -5.66 -16.58 -34.00
C GLY A 276 -4.74 -16.84 -35.19
N ILE A 277 -3.43 -16.91 -34.95
CA ILE A 277 -2.45 -17.21 -35.99
C ILE A 277 -2.16 -18.71 -35.96
N SER A 278 -2.47 -19.39 -37.07
CA SER A 278 -1.98 -20.74 -37.37
C SER A 278 -0.49 -20.67 -37.73
N LEU A 279 0.38 -20.32 -36.77
CA LEU A 279 1.82 -20.38 -36.96
C LEU A 279 2.21 -21.84 -37.22
N CYS A 280 2.91 -22.07 -38.32
CA CYS A 280 3.39 -23.38 -38.74
C CYS A 280 4.12 -24.10 -37.59
N PHE A 281 3.73 -25.36 -37.41
CA PHE A 281 3.78 -26.15 -36.18
C PHE A 281 5.17 -26.73 -35.79
N GLN A 282 6.27 -25.97 -35.95
CA GLN A 282 7.60 -26.46 -35.54
C GLN A 282 8.38 -25.49 -34.65
N ASP A 283 8.46 -24.19 -34.98
CA ASP A 283 9.30 -23.27 -34.21
C ASP A 283 8.70 -22.84 -32.87
N PHE A 284 7.37 -22.76 -32.75
CA PHE A 284 6.72 -22.38 -31.49
C PHE A 284 6.71 -23.52 -30.47
N GLN A 285 6.40 -24.75 -30.90
CA GLN A 285 6.46 -25.90 -29.99
C GLN A 285 7.89 -26.10 -29.47
N LYS A 286 8.88 -25.97 -30.36
CA LYS A 286 10.29 -25.99 -29.96
C LYS A 286 10.64 -24.89 -28.96
N GLU A 287 10.13 -23.66 -29.16
CA GLU A 287 10.31 -22.57 -28.20
C GLU A 287 9.74 -22.91 -26.81
N LEU A 288 8.56 -23.53 -26.75
CA LEU A 288 7.95 -23.96 -25.48
C LEU A 288 8.76 -25.06 -24.80
N ASP A 289 9.25 -26.03 -25.58
CA ASP A 289 10.01 -27.18 -25.07
C ASP A 289 11.39 -26.77 -24.52
N GLU A 290 11.98 -25.71 -25.08
CA GLU A 290 13.30 -25.21 -24.70
C GLU A 290 13.28 -24.13 -23.59
N LEU A 291 12.10 -23.78 -23.04
CA LEU A 291 12.00 -22.72 -22.01
C LEU A 291 12.89 -23.00 -20.78
N PRO A 292 13.59 -21.98 -20.22
CA PRO A 292 13.53 -20.56 -20.60
C PRO A 292 14.34 -20.21 -21.86
N GLY A 293 15.19 -21.11 -22.36
CA GLY A 293 15.85 -21.02 -23.67
C GLY A 293 16.52 -19.67 -23.93
N LYS A 294 16.15 -19.04 -25.05
CA LYS A 294 16.61 -17.70 -25.45
C LYS A 294 16.24 -16.55 -24.49
N TYR A 295 15.40 -16.83 -23.48
CA TYR A 295 14.99 -15.89 -22.44
C TYR A 295 15.69 -16.15 -21.09
N ALA A 296 16.65 -17.08 -21.06
CA ALA A 296 17.38 -17.41 -19.84
C ALA A 296 18.32 -16.28 -19.40
N GLU A 297 18.52 -16.16 -18.09
CA GLU A 297 19.58 -15.34 -17.50
C GLU A 297 20.98 -15.85 -17.95
N PRO A 298 21.99 -14.98 -18.14
CA PRO A 298 22.00 -13.55 -17.80
C PRO A 298 21.48 -12.61 -18.89
N GLU A 299 21.32 -13.10 -20.12
CA GLU A 299 21.06 -12.28 -21.30
C GLU A 299 19.56 -11.98 -21.51
N GLY A 300 18.68 -12.88 -21.06
CA GLY A 300 17.23 -12.76 -21.12
C GLY A 300 16.57 -12.74 -19.74
N SER A 301 15.25 -12.57 -19.74
CA SER A 301 14.39 -12.67 -18.56
C SER A 301 12.95 -13.00 -18.97
N ILE A 302 12.19 -13.69 -18.11
CA ILE A 302 10.73 -13.83 -18.24
C ILE A 302 10.08 -13.34 -16.94
N TRP A 303 9.01 -12.57 -17.07
CA TRP A 303 8.14 -12.19 -15.96
C TRP A 303 6.73 -12.70 -16.17
N ILE A 304 6.10 -13.07 -15.06
CA ILE A 304 4.68 -13.40 -14.99
C ILE A 304 3.98 -12.41 -14.07
N ALA A 305 2.76 -12.03 -14.45
CA ALA A 305 1.81 -11.34 -13.61
C ALA A 305 0.87 -12.39 -13.01
N GLU A 306 0.79 -12.45 -11.69
CA GLU A 306 -0.09 -13.35 -10.95
C GLU A 306 -1.09 -12.52 -10.16
N LYS A 307 -2.37 -12.91 -10.13
CA LYS A 307 -3.39 -12.34 -9.25
C LYS A 307 -4.14 -13.46 -8.54
N SER A 308 -4.15 -13.40 -7.20
CA SER A 308 -4.82 -14.39 -6.35
C SER A 308 -4.38 -15.84 -6.67
N GLY A 309 -3.10 -16.02 -6.99
CA GLY A 309 -2.49 -17.32 -7.31
C GLY A 309 -2.66 -17.79 -8.76
N ALA A 310 -3.46 -17.10 -9.59
CA ALA A 310 -3.62 -17.38 -11.01
C ALA A 310 -2.72 -16.49 -11.87
N GLU A 311 -2.15 -17.02 -12.94
CA GLU A 311 -1.37 -16.24 -13.89
C GLU A 311 -2.28 -15.49 -14.85
N ILE A 312 -2.04 -14.19 -14.99
CA ILE A 312 -2.92 -13.29 -15.74
C ILE A 312 -2.20 -12.53 -16.86
N GLY A 313 -0.88 -12.68 -16.96
CA GLY A 313 -0.09 -12.11 -18.06
C GLY A 313 1.40 -12.43 -17.95
N CYS A 314 2.13 -12.14 -19.02
CA CYS A 314 3.58 -12.32 -19.07
C CYS A 314 4.24 -11.32 -20.02
N VAL A 315 5.56 -11.21 -19.89
CA VAL A 315 6.45 -10.58 -20.88
C VAL A 315 7.81 -11.27 -20.81
N ALA A 316 8.50 -11.35 -21.95
CA ALA A 316 9.82 -11.93 -22.05
C ALA A 316 10.80 -10.96 -22.73
N LEU A 317 12.06 -11.06 -22.32
CA LEU A 317 13.19 -10.34 -22.88
C LEU A 317 14.21 -11.35 -23.39
N ARG A 318 14.70 -11.17 -24.62
CA ARG A 318 15.82 -11.94 -25.19
C ARG A 318 16.86 -11.05 -25.82
N LYS A 319 18.11 -11.54 -25.91
CA LYS A 319 19.16 -10.92 -26.71
C LYS A 319 18.90 -11.12 -28.20
N ILE A 320 19.18 -10.09 -29.00
CA ILE A 320 19.32 -10.21 -30.46
C ILE A 320 20.81 -10.24 -30.80
N GLU A 321 21.52 -9.18 -30.40
CA GLU A 321 22.94 -8.97 -30.64
C GLU A 321 23.52 -8.10 -29.51
N GLU A 322 24.80 -7.79 -29.57
CA GLU A 322 25.45 -7.00 -28.53
C GLU A 322 24.83 -5.60 -28.42
N GLY A 323 24.42 -5.21 -27.21
CA GLY A 323 23.73 -3.94 -26.97
C GLY A 323 22.27 -3.87 -27.44
N VAL A 324 21.72 -4.91 -28.08
CA VAL A 324 20.34 -4.92 -28.59
C VAL A 324 19.54 -6.12 -28.06
N CYS A 325 18.39 -5.82 -27.43
CA CYS A 325 17.44 -6.82 -26.94
C CYS A 325 16.08 -6.73 -27.64
N GLU A 326 15.23 -7.71 -27.37
CA GLU A 326 13.86 -7.76 -27.86
C GLU A 326 12.87 -8.01 -26.72
N MET A 327 11.80 -7.23 -26.69
CA MET A 327 10.62 -7.55 -25.89
C MET A 327 9.68 -8.45 -26.70
N LYS A 328 9.41 -9.64 -26.17
CA LYS A 328 8.57 -10.66 -26.80
C LYS A 328 7.50 -11.15 -25.83
N ARG A 329 6.46 -11.77 -26.38
CA ARG A 329 5.42 -12.49 -25.60
C ARG A 329 4.75 -11.61 -24.55
N LEU A 330 4.57 -10.32 -24.84
CA LEU A 330 3.75 -9.45 -24.02
C LEU A 330 2.29 -9.87 -24.17
N PHE A 331 1.73 -10.45 -23.11
CA PHE A 331 0.35 -10.92 -23.09
C PHE A 331 -0.30 -10.61 -21.75
N VAL A 332 -1.56 -10.23 -21.81
CA VAL A 332 -2.46 -10.13 -20.65
C VAL A 332 -3.73 -10.85 -21.06
N LYS A 333 -4.23 -11.73 -20.21
CA LYS A 333 -5.47 -12.45 -20.47
C LYS A 333 -6.63 -11.46 -20.68
N PRO A 334 -7.51 -11.66 -21.68
CA PRO A 334 -8.55 -10.69 -22.06
C PRO A 334 -9.41 -10.19 -20.91
N GLU A 335 -9.78 -11.07 -19.99
CA GLU A 335 -10.60 -10.77 -18.82
C GLU A 335 -9.91 -9.86 -17.78
N PHE A 336 -8.61 -9.60 -17.92
CA PHE A 336 -7.83 -8.68 -17.08
C PHE A 336 -7.33 -7.43 -17.84
N HIS A 337 -7.85 -7.17 -19.05
CA HIS A 337 -7.55 -5.95 -19.80
C HIS A 337 -8.09 -4.70 -19.08
N GLY A 338 -7.49 -3.53 -19.35
CA GLY A 338 -7.87 -2.26 -18.72
C GLY A 338 -7.31 -2.03 -17.30
N LEU A 339 -6.75 -3.05 -16.65
CA LEU A 339 -6.22 -2.96 -15.28
C LEU A 339 -4.76 -2.46 -15.18
N GLY A 340 -4.21 -1.91 -16.27
CA GLY A 340 -2.84 -1.38 -16.30
C GLY A 340 -1.71 -2.43 -16.25
N ILE A 341 -2.03 -3.72 -16.37
CA ILE A 341 -1.06 -4.84 -16.27
C ILE A 341 -0.01 -4.77 -17.38
N GLY A 342 -0.46 -4.64 -18.64
CA GLY A 342 0.44 -4.56 -19.78
C GLY A 342 1.41 -3.39 -19.68
N ARG A 343 0.96 -2.25 -19.14
CA ARG A 343 1.81 -1.09 -18.87
C ARG A 343 2.95 -1.46 -17.90
N LYS A 344 2.63 -2.09 -16.77
CA LYS A 344 3.61 -2.51 -15.76
C LYS A 344 4.58 -3.58 -16.28
N LEU A 345 4.10 -4.49 -17.13
CA LEU A 345 4.94 -5.48 -17.81
C LEU A 345 5.92 -4.83 -18.82
N ILE A 346 5.50 -3.80 -19.55
CA ILE A 346 6.43 -3.03 -20.41
C ILE A 346 7.47 -2.30 -19.57
N GLU A 347 7.05 -1.62 -18.49
CA GLU A 347 7.95 -0.88 -17.59
C GLU A 347 9.03 -1.77 -16.96
N ILE A 348 8.65 -2.98 -16.49
CA ILE A 348 9.63 -3.90 -15.90
C ILE A 348 10.62 -4.44 -16.94
N CYS A 349 10.15 -4.73 -18.15
CA CYS A 349 10.99 -5.21 -19.25
C CYS A 349 12.00 -4.15 -19.68
N LEU A 350 11.56 -2.90 -19.85
CA LEU A 350 12.44 -1.75 -20.15
C LEU A 350 13.48 -1.51 -19.05
N SER A 351 13.05 -1.60 -17.78
CA SER A 351 13.95 -1.39 -16.64
C SER A 351 15.02 -2.47 -16.58
N GLU A 352 14.65 -3.74 -16.79
CA GLU A 352 15.61 -4.85 -16.84
C GLU A 352 16.59 -4.70 -18.01
N ALA A 353 16.11 -4.30 -19.19
CA ALA A 353 16.99 -4.15 -20.34
C ALA A 353 18.12 -3.15 -20.07
N LYS A 354 17.80 -2.01 -19.43
CA LYS A 354 18.79 -1.01 -19.00
C LYS A 354 19.75 -1.59 -17.97
N LEU A 355 19.24 -2.33 -16.98
CA LEU A 355 20.07 -2.97 -15.94
C LEU A 355 21.04 -4.01 -16.52
N LYS A 356 20.62 -4.72 -17.56
CA LYS A 356 21.45 -5.67 -18.30
C LYS A 356 22.42 -5.01 -19.29
N GLY A 357 22.39 -3.67 -19.42
CA GLY A 357 23.31 -2.91 -20.28
C GLY A 357 22.90 -2.83 -21.75
N TYR A 358 21.67 -3.19 -22.10
CA TYR A 358 21.18 -2.99 -23.46
C TYR A 358 20.96 -1.50 -23.75
N GLN A 359 21.35 -1.09 -24.96
CA GLN A 359 21.22 0.29 -25.45
C GLN A 359 19.96 0.46 -26.29
N LYS A 360 19.51 -0.62 -26.92
CA LYS A 360 18.33 -0.62 -27.79
C LYS A 360 17.41 -1.80 -27.49
N MET A 361 16.12 -1.57 -27.57
CA MET A 361 15.09 -2.60 -27.52
C MET A 361 14.27 -2.59 -28.81
N LYS A 362 14.04 -3.78 -29.37
CA LYS A 362 13.14 -4.00 -30.50
C LYS A 362 11.90 -4.81 -30.08
N LEU A 363 10.82 -4.71 -30.85
CA LEU A 363 9.66 -5.59 -30.74
C LEU A 363 8.94 -5.69 -32.08
N ASP A 364 8.17 -6.77 -32.26
CA ASP A 364 7.24 -6.94 -33.37
C ASP A 364 5.82 -7.18 -32.84
N THR A 365 4.81 -6.69 -33.58
CA THR A 365 3.40 -6.85 -33.22
C THR A 365 2.53 -6.85 -34.47
N LEU A 366 1.40 -7.54 -34.43
CA LEU A 366 0.41 -7.45 -35.50
C LEU A 366 -0.21 -6.05 -35.56
N LYS A 367 -0.39 -5.51 -36.77
CA LYS A 367 -1.01 -4.21 -36.99
C LYS A 367 -2.46 -4.14 -36.47
N ARG A 368 -3.20 -5.26 -36.55
CA ARG A 368 -4.58 -5.36 -36.02
C ARG A 368 -4.70 -5.18 -34.49
N LEU A 369 -3.59 -5.27 -33.74
CA LEU A 369 -3.59 -5.07 -32.29
C LEU A 369 -3.43 -3.58 -31.93
N ASP A 370 -4.40 -2.75 -32.34
CA ASP A 370 -4.35 -1.28 -32.22
C ASP A 370 -4.06 -0.79 -30.79
N THR A 371 -4.61 -1.46 -29.78
CA THR A 371 -4.34 -1.13 -28.36
C THR A 371 -2.88 -1.35 -27.98
N ALA A 372 -2.24 -2.43 -28.45
CA ALA A 372 -0.83 -2.72 -28.19
C ALA A 372 0.07 -1.72 -28.94
N VAL A 373 -0.23 -1.48 -30.22
CA VAL A 373 0.47 -0.50 -31.07
C VAL A 373 0.49 0.89 -30.42
N LYS A 374 -0.67 1.39 -30.00
CA LYS A 374 -0.79 2.67 -29.28
C LYS A 374 -0.03 2.69 -27.96
N SER A 375 0.06 1.55 -27.28
CA SER A 375 0.80 1.43 -26.03
C SER A 375 2.31 1.58 -26.28
N TYR A 376 2.87 0.85 -27.25
CA TYR A 376 4.29 0.95 -27.59
C TYR A 376 4.68 2.37 -28.01
N GLN A 377 3.87 3.04 -28.84
CA GLN A 377 4.10 4.43 -29.21
C GLN A 377 4.11 5.37 -27.99
N LYS A 378 3.21 5.18 -27.02
CA LYS A 378 3.21 5.95 -25.75
C LYS A 378 4.44 5.71 -24.89
N PHE A 379 5.05 4.52 -24.99
CA PHE A 379 6.34 4.21 -24.37
C PHE A 379 7.54 4.73 -25.17
N GLY A 380 7.31 5.43 -26.27
CA GLY A 380 8.35 6.01 -27.12
C GLY A 380 9.10 4.96 -27.93
N PHE A 381 8.40 3.91 -28.37
CA PHE A 381 8.85 3.06 -29.47
C PHE A 381 8.46 3.69 -30.80
N GLU A 382 9.37 3.63 -31.76
CA GLU A 382 9.21 4.17 -33.12
C GLU A 382 9.19 3.03 -34.14
N LEU A 383 8.48 3.23 -35.25
CA LEU A 383 8.45 2.23 -36.32
C LEU A 383 9.84 2.07 -36.95
N THR A 384 10.24 0.83 -37.20
CA THR A 384 11.52 0.49 -37.82
C THR A 384 11.36 -0.54 -38.93
N GLN A 385 12.46 -0.84 -39.62
CA GLN A 385 12.50 -1.87 -40.65
C GLN A 385 12.42 -3.28 -40.03
N PRO A 386 11.93 -4.29 -40.77
CA PRO A 386 11.98 -5.68 -40.33
C PRO A 386 13.39 -6.10 -39.92
N TYR A 387 13.50 -6.72 -38.75
CA TYR A 387 14.77 -7.22 -38.20
C TYR A 387 14.77 -8.74 -37.94
N ASN A 388 13.64 -9.40 -38.19
CA ASN A 388 13.50 -10.85 -38.18
C ASN A 388 12.56 -11.26 -39.33
N TYR A 389 12.58 -12.55 -39.69
CA TYR A 389 11.61 -13.09 -40.63
C TYR A 389 10.30 -13.39 -39.90
N ASN A 390 9.19 -12.90 -40.44
CA ASN A 390 7.85 -13.24 -39.97
C ASN A 390 6.98 -13.64 -41.17
N PRO A 391 6.31 -14.81 -41.13
CA PRO A 391 5.46 -15.27 -42.23
C PRO A 391 4.18 -14.43 -42.38
N GLU A 392 3.80 -13.64 -41.38
CA GLU A 392 2.63 -12.77 -41.42
C GLU A 392 2.93 -11.45 -42.15
N GLU A 393 2.13 -11.11 -43.15
CA GLU A 393 2.29 -9.86 -43.92
C GLU A 393 1.87 -8.61 -43.13
N ASP A 394 1.10 -8.76 -42.04
CA ASP A 394 0.51 -7.66 -41.25
C ASP A 394 1.29 -7.34 -39.96
N ILE A 395 2.63 -7.34 -40.03
CA ILE A 395 3.51 -7.12 -38.88
C ILE A 395 4.10 -5.71 -38.91
N LEU A 396 4.03 -5.05 -37.76
CA LEU A 396 4.76 -3.82 -37.48
C LEU A 396 5.97 -4.13 -36.62
N TYR A 397 7.09 -3.50 -36.98
CA TYR A 397 8.34 -3.57 -36.24
C TYR A 397 8.60 -2.24 -35.56
N PHE A 398 9.04 -2.31 -34.30
CA PHE A 398 9.32 -1.14 -33.49
C PHE A 398 10.72 -1.22 -32.87
N GLU A 399 11.34 -0.07 -32.66
CA GLU A 399 12.57 0.06 -31.87
C GLU A 399 12.50 1.25 -30.90
N LYS A 400 13.34 1.18 -29.87
CA LYS A 400 13.50 2.22 -28.86
C LYS A 400 14.93 2.24 -28.33
N GLU A 401 15.53 3.41 -28.28
CA GLU A 401 16.75 3.66 -27.48
C GLU A 401 16.40 3.68 -25.99
N LEU A 402 17.21 2.98 -25.17
CA LEU A 402 16.94 2.71 -23.75
C LEU A 402 17.55 3.74 -22.80
#